data_AF-A0A7X7MDD1-F1
#
_entry.id   AF-A0A7X7MDD1-F1
#
_cell.length_a   1.000
_cell.length_b   1.000
_cell.length_c   1.000
_cell.angle_alpha   90.00
_cell.angle_beta   90.00
_cell.angle_gamma   90.00
#
_symmetry.space_group_name_H-M   'P 1'
#
loop_
_entity.id
_entity.type
_entity.pdbx_description
1 polymer ?
#
loop_
_entity_poly.entity_id
_entity_poly.type
_entity_poly.pdbx_seq_one_letter_code
_entity_poly.pdbx_strand_id
1 'polypeptide(L)'
;AACAAVQAVRAKIDDYFTRCRLAAFDPRAAAPLNRGEGDYGALAPLDLQAESGAVAAFPLARAEAGRPLPLREGVNPAWAGALARFAETALAPLLGGGTAELTEANWRQVLDRLAPYEAWMAAKPGTAVEGLGAARLREILAGDGREQIAALLERDLSFATEAGALADLDRLIRFHHHLNRLLNNFVNFNDFYDPERTEIFRAGRLYMDGRLFDLCVNVRDVASHATLAAAGKIFLVYCDITRPAAKEKQSIGVAVTAGFAGSLWVGRNGLFYDRDGRDWDAVIVRIVESPVSLKEAFWSPWIKISTMIGDQIRKLLTSRQDAMLSATAKQIDATSATVEAGAVPAVKPPRMEGAALASSVAAIGIAVGLVGSAVGGLVSAVSGMPPWRALLGVLAIFLAVSGPSVVLAWFKLRARDLGPLLNACGWAVNSRIRITFRLGHAFTRAACPPPGSELELGDAYAESHRGRHWMLILLGVALVLYLYWRLDWLNRWLPAAWEHQARAAAASVK
;
A
#
# COMPACT_ATOMS: atom_id res chain seq x y z
N ALA A 1 40.42 43.15 -8.47
CA ALA A 1 39.27 44.07 -8.69
C ALA A 1 38.65 43.86 -10.07
N ALA A 2 39.38 44.11 -11.16
CA ALA A 2 38.88 43.94 -12.54
C ALA A 2 38.25 42.56 -12.81
N CYS A 3 38.94 41.45 -12.48
CA CYS A 3 38.43 40.09 -12.65
C CYS A 3 37.10 39.84 -11.91
N ALA A 4 36.95 40.33 -10.68
CA ALA A 4 35.72 40.18 -9.90
C ALA A 4 34.57 41.00 -10.49
N ALA A 5 34.85 42.21 -11.00
CA ALA A 5 33.86 43.04 -11.67
C ALA A 5 33.40 42.40 -12.99
N VAL A 6 34.31 41.79 -13.77
CA VAL A 6 33.98 41.01 -14.97
C VAL A 6 33.12 39.80 -14.62
N GLN A 7 33.51 39.01 -13.62
CA GLN A 7 32.75 37.82 -13.20
C GLN A 7 31.31 38.15 -12.77
N ALA A 8 31.11 39.28 -12.08
CA ALA A 8 29.79 39.72 -11.65
C ALA A 8 28.80 39.94 -12.81
N VAL A 9 29.28 40.39 -13.98
CA VAL A 9 28.43 40.72 -15.15
C VAL A 9 28.57 39.74 -16.32
N ARG A 10 29.58 38.86 -16.31
CA ARG A 10 29.99 37.97 -17.41
C ARG A 10 28.82 37.23 -18.05
N ALA A 11 28.06 36.49 -17.25
CA ALA A 11 26.93 35.69 -17.74
C ALA A 11 25.86 36.52 -18.44
N LYS A 12 25.61 37.74 -17.95
CA LYS A 12 24.60 38.64 -18.52
C LYS A 12 25.07 39.37 -19.77
N ILE A 13 26.35 39.73 -19.85
CA ILE A 13 26.95 40.31 -21.05
C ILE A 13 27.03 39.26 -22.17
N ASP A 14 27.41 38.03 -21.83
CA ASP A 14 27.42 36.89 -22.77
C ASP A 14 26.00 36.56 -23.28
N ASP A 15 24.99 36.57 -22.40
CA ASP A 15 23.57 36.43 -22.77
C ASP A 15 23.14 37.57 -23.72
N TYR A 16 23.46 38.82 -23.40
CA TYR A 16 23.12 39.97 -24.25
C TYR A 16 23.68 39.84 -25.68
N PHE A 17 24.99 39.59 -25.83
CA PHE A 17 25.58 39.43 -27.17
C PHE A 17 25.07 38.18 -27.89
N THR A 18 24.71 37.12 -27.16
CA THR A 18 24.06 35.95 -27.75
C THR A 18 22.67 36.29 -28.28
N ARG A 19 21.87 37.08 -27.56
CA ARG A 19 20.57 37.59 -28.05
C ARG A 19 20.73 38.48 -29.27
N CYS A 20 21.73 39.37 -29.29
CA CYS A 20 22.04 40.20 -30.46
C CYS A 20 22.41 39.35 -31.70
N ARG A 21 23.17 38.27 -31.54
CA ARG A 21 23.50 37.33 -32.63
C ARG A 21 22.28 36.56 -33.12
N LEU A 22 21.42 36.10 -32.22
CA LEU A 22 20.17 35.42 -32.59
C LEU A 22 19.21 36.36 -33.32
N ALA A 23 19.10 37.61 -32.88
CA ALA A 23 18.30 38.63 -33.56
C ALA A 23 18.86 39.00 -34.95
N ALA A 24 20.18 38.89 -35.16
CA ALA A 24 20.81 39.07 -36.47
C ALA A 24 20.61 37.85 -37.39
N PHE A 25 20.55 36.64 -36.83
CA PHE A 25 20.34 35.40 -37.58
C PHE A 25 18.89 35.26 -38.06
N ASP A 26 17.92 35.49 -37.18
CA ASP A 26 16.49 35.52 -37.52
C ASP A 26 15.83 36.77 -36.90
N PRO A 27 15.40 37.74 -37.73
CA PRO A 27 14.71 38.93 -37.25
C PRO A 27 13.45 38.63 -36.43
N ARG A 28 12.81 37.47 -36.62
CA ARG A 28 11.64 37.05 -35.84
C ARG A 28 11.97 36.77 -34.38
N ALA A 29 13.23 36.46 -34.07
CA ALA A 29 13.68 36.22 -32.69
C ALA A 29 13.84 37.52 -31.88
N ALA A 30 13.94 38.70 -32.51
CA ALA A 30 14.23 39.94 -31.80
C ALA A 30 13.15 40.33 -30.77
N ALA A 31 11.87 40.16 -31.10
CA ALA A 31 10.76 40.49 -30.20
C ALA A 31 10.69 39.57 -28.95
N PRO A 32 10.65 38.23 -29.07
CA PRO A 32 10.60 37.35 -27.89
C PRO A 32 11.87 37.44 -27.02
N LEU A 33 13.04 37.70 -27.61
CA LEU A 33 14.30 37.83 -26.86
C LEU A 33 14.38 39.09 -25.99
N ASN A 34 13.55 40.10 -26.23
CA ASN A 34 13.44 41.32 -25.42
C ASN A 34 12.34 41.28 -24.35
N ARG A 35 11.68 40.13 -24.18
CA ARG A 35 10.47 39.91 -23.35
C ARG A 35 9.25 40.66 -23.91
N GLY A 36 8.09 39.99 -23.87
CA GLY A 36 6.84 40.51 -24.44
C GLY A 36 6.08 41.42 -23.47
N GLU A 37 5.04 42.10 -23.96
CA GLU A 37 4.19 42.97 -23.12
C GLU A 37 3.57 42.23 -21.92
N GLY A 38 3.25 40.94 -22.08
CA GLY A 38 2.73 40.10 -20.99
C GLY A 38 3.71 39.91 -19.83
N ASP A 39 5.02 39.92 -20.09
CA ASP A 39 6.05 39.82 -19.04
C ASP A 39 6.11 41.12 -18.20
N TYR A 40 5.88 42.28 -18.82
CA TYR A 40 5.76 43.56 -18.11
C TYR A 40 4.44 43.66 -17.33
N GLY A 41 3.35 43.12 -17.87
CA GLY A 41 2.06 43.03 -17.17
C GLY A 41 2.12 42.20 -15.89
N ALA A 42 2.95 41.15 -15.86
CA ALA A 42 3.20 40.34 -14.68
C ALA A 42 4.02 41.04 -13.59
N LEU A 43 4.79 42.07 -13.95
CA LEU A 43 5.56 42.90 -13.02
C LEU A 43 4.75 44.04 -12.41
N ALA A 44 3.74 44.55 -13.13
CA ALA A 44 2.91 45.69 -12.71
C ALA A 44 2.25 45.57 -11.32
N PRO A 45 1.80 44.40 -10.84
CA PRO A 45 1.20 44.28 -9.50
C PRO A 45 2.23 44.12 -8.36
N LEU A 46 3.54 44.03 -8.66
CA LEU A 46 4.60 43.86 -7.66
C LEU A 46 5.18 45.20 -7.23
N ASP A 47 5.68 45.30 -6.01
CA ASP A 47 6.48 46.44 -5.56
C ASP A 47 7.86 46.38 -6.23
N LEU A 48 8.09 47.26 -7.21
CA LEU A 48 9.24 47.19 -8.10
C LEU A 48 10.48 47.81 -7.44
N GLN A 49 11.27 46.95 -6.81
CA GLN A 49 12.63 47.29 -6.38
C GLN A 49 13.63 47.03 -7.50
N ALA A 50 14.57 47.96 -7.70
CA ALA A 50 15.60 47.87 -8.74
C ALA A 50 16.41 46.56 -8.65
N GLU A 51 16.67 46.05 -7.45
CA GLU A 51 17.48 44.83 -7.22
C GLU A 51 16.65 43.53 -7.18
N SER A 52 15.35 43.59 -7.48
CA SER A 52 14.51 42.39 -7.46
C SER A 52 14.94 41.37 -8.52
N GLY A 53 14.93 40.08 -8.15
CA GLY A 53 15.29 38.99 -9.07
C GLY A 53 14.43 38.95 -10.35
N ALA A 54 13.18 39.44 -10.27
CA ALA A 54 12.27 39.54 -11.40
C ALA A 54 12.72 40.61 -12.42
N VAL A 55 13.18 41.78 -11.97
CA VAL A 55 13.76 42.83 -12.84
C VAL A 55 15.13 42.39 -13.36
N ALA A 56 15.96 41.75 -12.53
CA ALA A 56 17.25 41.21 -12.95
C ALA A 56 17.16 40.12 -14.02
N ALA A 57 16.02 39.45 -14.18
CA ALA A 57 15.79 38.43 -15.21
C ALA A 57 15.64 39.00 -16.63
N PHE A 58 15.31 40.29 -16.77
CA PHE A 58 15.25 40.98 -18.06
C PHE A 58 16.65 41.14 -18.68
N PRO A 59 16.75 41.25 -20.02
CA PRO A 59 18.03 41.52 -20.68
C PRO A 59 18.67 42.83 -20.19
N LEU A 60 20.00 42.94 -20.31
CA LEU A 60 20.78 44.10 -19.82
C LEU A 60 20.40 45.40 -20.51
N ALA A 61 20.11 45.33 -21.79
CA ALA A 61 19.60 46.41 -22.62
C ALA A 61 18.76 45.79 -23.74
N ARG A 62 18.04 46.61 -24.49
CA ARG A 62 17.27 46.14 -25.64
C ARG A 62 18.21 45.54 -26.71
N ALA A 63 18.09 44.24 -26.93
CA ALA A 63 18.93 43.46 -27.83
C ALA A 63 18.44 43.59 -29.28
N GLU A 64 19.32 44.05 -30.17
CA GLU A 64 19.07 44.17 -31.61
C GLU A 64 20.29 43.67 -32.39
N ALA A 65 20.10 43.37 -33.67
CA ALA A 65 21.16 42.86 -34.54
C ALA A 65 22.36 43.81 -34.55
N GLY A 66 23.53 43.31 -34.14
CA GLY A 66 24.80 44.07 -34.15
C GLY A 66 24.88 45.25 -33.18
N ARG A 67 23.93 45.41 -32.25
CA ARG A 67 23.87 46.56 -31.34
C ARG A 67 24.92 46.45 -30.22
N PRO A 68 25.79 47.46 -30.01
CA PRO A 68 26.69 47.48 -28.87
C PRO A 68 25.91 47.61 -27.55
N LEU A 69 26.46 47.10 -26.45
CA LEU A 69 25.84 47.17 -25.13
C LEU A 69 26.07 48.56 -24.52
N PRO A 70 25.03 49.36 -24.23
CA PRO A 70 25.22 50.59 -23.48
C PRO A 70 25.62 50.28 -22.03
N LEU A 71 26.48 51.11 -21.43
CA LEU A 71 27.03 50.87 -20.09
C LEU A 71 26.47 51.80 -19.00
N ARG A 72 25.78 52.88 -19.39
CA ARG A 72 25.25 53.89 -18.46
C ARG A 72 23.76 54.15 -18.65
N GLU A 73 23.34 54.47 -19.87
CA GLU A 73 21.96 54.83 -20.18
C GLU A 73 21.22 53.69 -20.89
N GLY A 74 19.91 53.56 -20.66
CA GLY A 74 19.09 52.53 -21.31
C GLY A 74 19.43 51.09 -20.89
N VAL A 75 20.03 50.94 -19.72
CA VAL A 75 20.36 49.64 -19.11
C VAL A 75 19.33 49.23 -18.06
N ASN A 76 19.22 47.93 -17.84
CA ASN A 76 18.38 47.35 -16.80
C ASN A 76 18.77 47.91 -15.42
N PRO A 77 17.84 48.53 -14.66
CA PRO A 77 18.12 49.10 -13.35
C PRO A 77 18.79 48.14 -12.36
N ALA A 78 18.45 46.85 -12.41
CA ALA A 78 19.05 45.82 -11.55
C ALA A 78 20.57 45.63 -11.78
N TRP A 79 21.05 45.97 -12.98
CA TRP A 79 22.43 45.75 -13.39
C TRP A 79 23.21 47.05 -13.58
N ALA A 80 22.57 48.21 -13.48
CA ALA A 80 23.19 49.52 -13.72
C ALA A 80 24.44 49.75 -12.84
N GLY A 81 24.35 49.45 -11.54
CA GLY A 81 25.49 49.58 -10.62
C GLY A 81 26.64 48.61 -10.93
N ALA A 82 26.31 47.36 -11.31
CA ALA A 82 27.30 46.36 -11.67
C ALA A 82 28.01 46.70 -12.99
N LEU A 83 27.27 47.20 -13.99
CA LEU A 83 27.81 47.65 -15.27
C LEU A 83 28.68 48.90 -15.13
N ALA A 84 28.27 49.88 -14.30
CA ALA A 84 29.09 51.05 -14.00
C ALA A 84 30.41 50.66 -13.34
N ARG A 85 30.36 49.77 -12.34
CA ARG A 85 31.57 49.24 -11.69
C ARG A 85 32.45 48.47 -12.66
N PHE A 86 31.87 47.66 -13.55
CA PHE A 86 32.61 46.96 -14.61
C PHE A 86 33.30 47.95 -15.56
N ALA A 87 32.59 48.99 -16.00
CA ALA A 87 33.13 50.01 -16.89
C ALA A 87 34.33 50.75 -16.25
N GLU A 88 34.23 51.12 -14.98
CA GLU A 88 35.29 51.84 -14.26
C GLU A 88 36.47 50.95 -13.88
N THR A 89 36.21 49.74 -13.39
CA THR A 89 37.25 48.90 -12.77
C THR A 89 37.90 47.89 -13.70
N ALA A 90 37.25 47.55 -14.83
CA ALA A 90 37.78 46.61 -15.82
C ALA A 90 37.93 47.25 -17.19
N LEU A 91 36.91 47.93 -17.72
CA LEU A 91 36.93 48.41 -19.10
C LEU A 91 37.91 49.58 -19.32
N ALA A 92 37.79 50.64 -18.51
CA ALA A 92 38.67 51.81 -18.59
C ALA A 92 40.17 51.49 -18.45
N PRO A 93 40.62 50.67 -17.46
CA PRO A 93 42.04 50.35 -17.31
C PRO A 93 42.55 49.33 -18.35
N LEU A 94 41.70 48.43 -18.86
CA LEU A 94 42.14 47.41 -19.81
C LEU A 94 42.12 47.91 -21.25
N LEU A 95 41.10 48.62 -21.70
CA LEU A 95 40.99 49.04 -23.10
C LEU A 95 41.44 50.48 -23.36
N GLY A 96 41.59 51.29 -22.31
CA GLY A 96 41.97 52.70 -22.40
C GLY A 96 40.80 53.58 -22.81
N GLY A 97 40.31 54.39 -21.86
CA GLY A 97 39.27 55.40 -22.09
C GLY A 97 37.87 55.02 -21.59
N GLY A 98 37.04 56.04 -21.36
CA GLY A 98 35.66 55.89 -20.88
C GLY A 98 34.68 55.64 -22.02
N THR A 99 34.68 54.44 -22.59
CA THR A 99 33.70 54.06 -23.62
C THR A 99 32.30 53.99 -23.01
N ALA A 100 31.33 54.70 -23.60
CA ALA A 100 29.93 54.67 -23.17
C ALA A 100 29.20 53.37 -23.57
N GLU A 101 29.75 52.66 -24.56
CA GLU A 101 29.20 51.42 -25.12
C GLU A 101 30.28 50.34 -25.26
N LEU A 102 29.88 49.08 -25.11
CA LEU A 102 30.74 47.90 -25.24
C LEU A 102 30.38 47.13 -26.51
N THR A 103 31.36 46.95 -27.40
CA THR A 103 31.22 46.06 -28.56
C THR A 103 31.58 44.63 -28.19
N GLU A 104 31.08 43.65 -28.95
CA GLU A 104 31.41 42.23 -28.71
C GLU A 104 32.93 41.97 -28.86
N ALA A 105 33.60 42.68 -29.77
CA ALA A 105 35.05 42.61 -29.95
C ALA A 105 35.79 43.11 -28.70
N ASN A 106 35.37 44.26 -28.14
CA ASN A 106 35.93 44.81 -26.91
C ASN A 106 35.70 43.87 -25.72
N TRP A 107 34.52 43.24 -25.65
CA TRP A 107 34.21 42.26 -24.62
C TRP A 107 35.15 41.05 -24.66
N ARG A 108 35.37 40.47 -25.84
CA ARG A 108 36.32 39.36 -26.01
C ARG A 108 37.75 39.78 -25.64
N GLN A 109 38.17 40.98 -26.05
CA GLN A 109 39.49 41.50 -25.70
C GLN A 109 39.69 41.65 -24.19
N VAL A 110 38.65 42.05 -23.44
CA VAL A 110 38.71 42.12 -21.97
C VAL A 110 38.86 40.72 -21.37
N LEU A 111 38.10 39.74 -21.86
CA LEU A 111 38.22 38.35 -21.41
C LEU A 111 39.61 37.78 -21.69
N ASP A 112 40.15 38.00 -22.89
CA ASP A 112 41.48 37.51 -23.28
C ASP A 112 42.60 38.09 -22.42
N ARG A 113 42.51 39.38 -22.06
CA ARG A 113 43.50 40.01 -21.16
C ARG A 113 43.43 39.51 -19.73
N LEU A 114 42.27 39.06 -19.27
CA LEU A 114 42.07 38.53 -17.92
C LEU A 114 42.32 37.01 -17.84
N ALA A 115 42.30 36.30 -18.97
CA ALA A 115 42.48 34.86 -19.01
C ALA A 115 43.77 34.35 -18.33
N PRO A 116 44.96 34.98 -18.48
CA PRO A 116 46.15 34.55 -17.77
C PRO A 116 46.02 34.65 -16.24
N TYR A 117 45.32 35.68 -15.75
CA TYR A 117 45.08 35.87 -14.32
C TYR A 117 44.05 34.87 -13.77
N GLU A 118 42.97 34.62 -14.53
CA GLU A 118 41.98 33.59 -14.16
C GLU A 118 42.63 32.19 -14.11
N ALA A 119 43.49 31.87 -15.09
CA ALA A 119 44.24 30.61 -15.11
C ALA A 119 45.20 30.49 -13.92
N TRP A 120 45.92 31.56 -13.56
CA TRP A 120 46.80 31.59 -12.39
C TRP A 120 46.03 31.41 -11.07
N MET A 121 44.88 32.08 -10.93
CA MET A 121 44.00 31.91 -9.77
C MET A 121 43.43 30.49 -9.67
N ALA A 122 43.04 29.88 -10.80
CA ALA A 122 42.53 28.51 -10.85
C ALA A 122 43.61 27.45 -10.56
N ALA A 123 44.87 27.74 -10.91
CA ALA A 123 46.00 26.85 -10.68
C ALA A 123 46.54 26.88 -9.22
N LYS A 124 45.95 27.68 -8.33
CA LYS A 124 46.41 27.85 -6.95
C LYS A 124 46.23 26.55 -6.14
N PRO A 125 47.31 25.86 -5.74
CA PRO A 125 47.21 24.67 -4.91
C PRO A 125 46.90 25.08 -3.46
N GLY A 126 45.95 24.40 -2.81
CA GLY A 126 45.77 24.50 -1.35
C GLY A 126 44.76 25.55 -0.85
N THR A 127 43.61 25.71 -1.52
CA THR A 127 42.47 26.50 -0.98
C THR A 127 42.07 26.08 0.44
N ALA A 128 42.30 24.82 0.81
CA ALA A 128 42.05 24.30 2.16
C ALA A 128 42.96 24.88 3.26
N VAL A 129 44.18 25.33 2.93
CA VAL A 129 45.17 25.81 3.92
C VAL A 129 45.39 27.32 3.90
N GLU A 130 44.76 28.03 2.96
CA GLU A 130 44.90 29.48 2.80
C GLU A 130 44.45 30.27 4.04
N GLY A 131 43.42 29.79 4.74
CA GLY A 131 42.89 30.41 5.96
C GLY A 131 43.86 30.38 7.16
N LEU A 132 44.93 29.59 7.11
CA LEU A 132 45.96 29.54 8.15
C LEU A 132 46.89 30.78 8.10
N GLY A 133 46.98 31.44 6.95
CA GLY A 133 47.86 32.59 6.74
C GLY A 133 49.34 32.23 6.57
N ALA A 134 50.08 33.12 5.91
CA ALA A 134 51.47 32.86 5.50
C ALA A 134 52.45 32.67 6.67
N ALA A 135 52.18 33.32 7.82
CA ALA A 135 53.02 33.19 9.01
C ALA A 135 52.92 31.77 9.62
N ARG A 136 51.69 31.27 9.81
CA ARG A 136 51.45 29.94 10.38
C ARG A 136 51.93 28.83 9.45
N LEU A 137 51.75 28.99 8.14
CA LEU A 137 52.27 28.02 7.16
C LEU A 137 53.79 27.89 7.24
N ARG A 138 54.52 29.01 7.34
CA ARG A 138 55.98 28.99 7.51
C ARG A 138 56.40 28.33 8.83
N GLU A 139 55.66 28.55 9.90
CA GLU A 139 55.90 27.90 11.19
C GLU A 139 55.70 26.37 11.11
N ILE A 140 54.60 25.91 10.51
CA ILE A 140 54.32 24.47 10.32
C ILE A 140 55.39 23.82 9.43
N LEU A 141 55.83 24.51 8.37
CA LEU A 141 56.88 24.02 7.47
C LEU A 141 58.28 23.99 8.12
N ALA A 142 58.55 24.88 9.08
CA ALA A 142 59.80 24.90 9.83
C ALA A 142 59.82 23.91 11.00
N GLY A 143 58.64 23.43 11.43
CA GLY A 143 58.50 22.40 12.46
C GLY A 143 58.76 20.99 11.93
N ASP A 144 58.93 20.06 12.86
CA ASP A 144 59.17 18.63 12.62
C ASP A 144 57.86 17.81 12.54
N GLY A 145 56.69 18.46 12.53
CA GLY A 145 55.39 17.79 12.57
C GLY A 145 55.18 16.77 11.45
N ARG A 146 55.77 17.01 10.26
CA ARG A 146 55.74 16.02 9.16
C ARG A 146 56.52 14.76 9.51
N GLU A 147 57.70 14.91 10.12
CA GLU A 147 58.56 13.80 10.51
C GLU A 147 57.94 13.03 11.68
N GLN A 148 57.35 13.74 12.65
CA GLN A 148 56.61 13.12 13.75
C GLN A 148 55.40 12.31 13.25
N ILE A 149 54.59 12.86 12.32
CA ILE A 149 53.47 12.14 11.72
C ILE A 149 53.97 10.94 10.92
N ALA A 150 55.05 11.09 10.15
CA ALA A 150 55.64 9.99 9.40
C ALA A 150 56.11 8.86 10.33
N ALA A 151 56.76 9.20 11.45
CA ALA A 151 57.19 8.23 12.45
C ALA A 151 56.02 7.51 13.13
N LEU A 152 54.91 8.21 13.40
CA LEU A 152 53.69 7.59 13.92
C LEU A 152 53.06 6.64 12.89
N LEU A 153 53.00 7.04 11.62
CA LEU A 153 52.49 6.18 10.54
C LEU A 153 53.36 4.94 10.36
N GLU A 154 54.68 5.08 10.41
CA GLU A 154 55.62 3.95 10.30
C GLU A 154 55.47 3.00 11.50
N ARG A 155 55.27 3.54 12.71
CA ARG A 155 54.95 2.76 13.90
C ARG A 155 53.64 2.00 13.75
N ASP A 156 52.56 2.64 13.29
CA ASP A 156 51.29 1.95 13.02
C ASP A 156 51.44 0.86 11.96
N LEU A 157 52.21 1.14 10.90
CA LEU A 157 52.48 0.18 9.83
C LEU A 157 53.27 -1.04 10.34
N SER A 158 54.13 -0.86 11.35
CA SER A 158 54.88 -1.95 11.98
C SER A 158 53.96 -2.97 12.67
N PHE A 159 52.78 -2.54 13.14
CA PHE A 159 51.76 -3.40 13.76
C PHE A 159 50.75 -3.98 12.75
N ALA A 160 50.88 -3.69 11.45
CA ALA A 160 49.91 -4.11 10.44
C ALA A 160 49.67 -5.63 10.43
N THR A 161 50.72 -6.44 10.65
CA THR A 161 50.61 -7.90 10.71
C THR A 161 49.79 -8.37 11.91
N GLU A 162 49.99 -7.78 13.08
CA GLU A 162 49.26 -8.12 14.32
C GLU A 162 47.79 -7.68 14.24
N ALA A 163 47.53 -6.50 13.67
CA ALA A 163 46.19 -6.01 13.41
C ALA A 163 45.43 -6.92 12.42
N GLY A 164 46.12 -7.42 11.38
CA GLY A 164 45.57 -8.43 10.47
C GLY A 164 45.20 -9.73 11.19
N ALA A 165 46.09 -10.22 12.06
CA ALA A 165 45.83 -11.41 12.86
C ALA A 165 44.64 -11.22 13.84
N LEU A 166 44.47 -10.03 14.40
CA LEU A 166 43.29 -9.67 15.22
C LEU A 166 41.99 -9.70 14.41
N ALA A 167 42.00 -9.19 13.17
CA ALA A 167 40.85 -9.25 12.28
C ALA A 167 40.49 -10.70 11.90
N ASP A 168 41.49 -11.54 11.64
CA ASP A 168 41.29 -12.97 11.38
C ASP A 168 40.79 -13.72 12.63
N LEU A 169 41.26 -13.35 13.83
CA LEU A 169 40.77 -13.89 15.09
C LEU A 169 39.29 -13.52 15.33
N ASP A 170 38.91 -12.26 15.11
CA ASP A 170 37.50 -11.83 15.21
C ASP A 170 36.63 -12.61 14.22
N ARG A 171 37.09 -12.78 12.98
CA ARG A 171 36.41 -13.62 11.99
C ARG A 171 36.27 -15.07 12.47
N LEU A 172 37.33 -15.67 13.00
CA LEU A 172 37.31 -17.03 13.52
C LEU A 172 36.32 -17.18 14.68
N ILE A 173 36.31 -16.25 15.62
CA ILE A 173 35.37 -16.24 16.76
C ILE A 173 33.93 -16.13 16.26
N ARG A 174 33.65 -15.23 15.31
CA ARG A 174 32.32 -15.09 14.69
C ARG A 174 31.89 -16.37 13.97
N PHE A 175 32.79 -17.02 13.24
CA PHE A 175 32.49 -18.29 12.59
C PHE A 175 32.23 -19.40 13.62
N HIS A 176 33.09 -19.54 14.63
CA HIS A 176 32.90 -20.53 15.68
C HIS A 176 31.55 -20.35 16.39
N HIS A 177 31.18 -19.11 16.71
CA HIS A 177 29.96 -18.84 17.45
C HIS A 177 28.68 -18.87 16.59
N HIS A 178 28.72 -18.37 15.35
CA HIS A 178 27.51 -18.17 14.55
C HIS A 178 27.37 -19.07 13.32
N LEU A 179 28.45 -19.67 12.79
CA LEU A 179 28.39 -20.40 11.52
C LEU A 179 27.44 -21.60 11.59
N ASN A 180 27.48 -22.38 12.67
CA ASN A 180 26.58 -23.53 12.84
C ASN A 180 25.10 -23.10 12.80
N ARG A 181 24.76 -22.04 13.55
CA ARG A 181 23.40 -21.48 13.56
C ARG A 181 23.01 -20.95 12.18
N LEU A 182 23.91 -20.25 11.49
CA LEU A 182 23.66 -19.75 10.13
C LEU A 182 23.39 -20.89 9.16
N LEU A 183 24.24 -21.93 9.14
CA LEU A 183 24.05 -23.10 8.29
C LEU A 183 22.71 -23.80 8.57
N ASN A 184 22.33 -23.91 9.85
CA ASN A 184 21.08 -24.53 10.25
C ASN A 184 19.81 -23.73 9.90
N ASN A 185 19.94 -22.43 9.62
CA ASN A 185 18.82 -21.55 9.32
C ASN A 185 18.78 -21.07 7.87
N PHE A 186 19.89 -21.20 7.14
CA PHE A 186 20.01 -20.67 5.78
C PHE A 186 20.26 -21.74 4.72
N VAL A 187 21.01 -22.79 5.06
CA VAL A 187 21.37 -23.85 4.09
C VAL A 187 20.40 -25.02 4.19
N ASN A 188 20.29 -25.64 5.37
CA ASN A 188 19.44 -26.83 5.56
C ASN A 188 18.04 -26.50 6.14
N PHE A 189 17.87 -25.33 6.76
CA PHE A 189 16.66 -24.93 7.49
C PHE A 189 16.23 -25.91 8.60
N ASN A 190 17.18 -26.64 9.20
CA ASN A 190 16.90 -27.61 10.27
C ASN A 190 16.17 -26.94 11.46
N ASP A 191 16.60 -25.74 11.85
CA ASP A 191 15.98 -25.01 12.96
C ASP A 191 14.53 -24.59 12.66
N PHE A 192 14.12 -24.51 11.39
CA PHE A 192 12.73 -24.22 10.99
C PHE A 192 11.81 -25.45 11.08
N TYR A 193 12.37 -26.64 10.91
CA TYR A 193 11.62 -27.88 10.97
C TYR A 193 11.54 -28.47 12.39
N ASP A 194 12.39 -28.00 13.30
CA ASP A 194 12.43 -28.40 14.70
C ASP A 194 11.56 -27.46 15.57
N PRO A 195 10.45 -27.94 16.17
CA PRO A 195 9.55 -27.12 16.97
C PRO A 195 10.15 -26.62 18.29
N GLU A 196 11.26 -27.22 18.76
CA GLU A 196 11.93 -26.80 20.00
C GLU A 196 12.94 -25.67 19.76
N ARG A 197 13.35 -25.48 18.50
CA ARG A 197 14.33 -24.46 18.13
C ARG A 197 13.65 -23.19 17.65
N THR A 198 14.37 -22.08 17.75
CA THR A 198 13.90 -20.77 17.30
C THR A 198 14.71 -20.31 16.10
N GLU A 199 14.03 -20.10 14.98
CA GLU A 199 14.69 -19.67 13.75
C GLU A 199 15.20 -18.23 13.86
N ILE A 200 16.22 -17.90 13.08
CA ILE A 200 16.82 -16.56 13.11
C ILE A 200 15.94 -15.48 12.48
N PHE A 201 15.09 -15.84 11.51
CA PHE A 201 14.20 -14.91 10.82
C PHE A 201 12.86 -14.69 11.53
N ARG A 202 12.56 -15.48 12.57
CA ARG A 202 11.35 -15.31 13.37
C ARG A 202 11.48 -14.02 14.19
N ALA A 203 10.49 -13.15 14.05
CA ALA A 203 10.42 -11.89 14.78
C ALA A 203 9.84 -12.04 16.19
N GLY A 204 8.91 -12.99 16.40
CA GLY A 204 8.22 -13.11 17.68
C GLY A 204 6.93 -13.93 17.55
N ARG A 205 6.01 -13.71 18.49
CA ARG A 205 4.73 -14.42 18.60
C ARG A 205 3.56 -13.43 18.62
N LEU A 206 2.57 -13.64 17.76
CA LEU A 206 1.34 -12.85 17.75
C LEU A 206 0.19 -13.63 18.39
N TYR A 207 -0.51 -13.01 19.33
CA TYR A 207 -1.77 -13.50 19.88
C TYR A 207 -2.93 -12.68 19.34
N MET A 208 -3.87 -13.35 18.67
CA MET A 208 -5.05 -12.72 18.11
C MET A 208 -6.14 -13.77 17.88
N ASP A 209 -7.41 -13.40 18.06
CA ASP A 209 -8.55 -14.30 17.84
C ASP A 209 -8.51 -15.61 18.67
N GLY A 210 -7.97 -15.55 19.90
CA GLY A 210 -7.81 -16.75 20.72
C GLY A 210 -6.81 -17.75 20.13
N ARG A 211 -5.88 -17.30 19.28
CA ARG A 211 -4.86 -18.12 18.63
C ARG A 211 -3.48 -17.51 18.81
N LEU A 212 -2.50 -18.39 18.86
CA LEU A 212 -1.08 -18.07 18.78
C LEU A 212 -0.61 -18.30 17.35
N PHE A 213 0.02 -17.27 16.78
CA PHE A 213 0.77 -17.31 15.53
C PHE A 213 2.26 -17.19 15.84
N ASP A 214 3.00 -18.24 15.55
CA ASP A 214 4.42 -18.35 15.90
C ASP A 214 5.33 -17.98 14.72
N LEU A 215 4.83 -18.05 13.48
CA LEU A 215 5.57 -17.69 12.29
C LEU A 215 5.34 -16.22 11.91
N CYS A 216 6.06 -15.33 12.58
CA CYS A 216 6.09 -13.90 12.31
C CYS A 216 7.46 -13.49 11.75
N VAL A 217 7.49 -12.63 10.73
CA VAL A 217 8.71 -12.09 10.11
C VAL A 217 8.66 -10.57 10.08
N ASN A 218 9.82 -9.92 10.20
CA ASN A 218 9.91 -8.46 10.13
C ASN A 218 9.83 -8.00 8.67
N VAL A 219 8.98 -7.00 8.41
CA VAL A 219 8.70 -6.50 7.06
C VAL A 219 9.00 -5.01 7.01
N ARG A 220 9.90 -4.60 6.12
CA ARG A 220 10.24 -3.17 5.92
C ARG A 220 9.18 -2.44 5.09
N ASP A 221 8.73 -3.05 4.01
CA ASP A 221 7.67 -2.51 3.15
C ASP A 221 6.59 -3.58 2.91
N VAL A 222 5.40 -3.31 3.42
CA VAL A 222 4.24 -4.19 3.31
C VAL A 222 3.77 -4.34 1.85
N ALA A 223 3.91 -3.28 1.04
CA ALA A 223 3.38 -3.27 -0.32
C ALA A 223 4.17 -4.22 -1.23
N SER A 224 5.49 -4.05 -1.29
CA SER A 224 6.40 -4.90 -2.08
C SER A 224 6.50 -6.30 -1.51
N HIS A 225 6.43 -6.46 -0.19
CA HIS A 225 6.50 -7.78 0.43
C HIS A 225 5.28 -8.64 0.10
N ALA A 226 4.08 -8.05 0.11
CA ALA A 226 2.84 -8.77 -0.19
C ALA A 226 2.77 -9.31 -1.63
N THR A 227 3.36 -8.62 -2.61
CA THR A 227 3.36 -9.07 -4.02
C THR A 227 4.28 -10.27 -4.22
N LEU A 228 5.50 -10.22 -3.67
CA LEU A 228 6.47 -11.32 -3.75
C LEU A 228 6.02 -12.54 -2.95
N ALA A 229 5.53 -12.34 -1.72
CA ALA A 229 5.14 -13.42 -0.84
C ALA A 229 3.86 -14.17 -1.29
N ALA A 230 3.04 -13.56 -2.16
CA ALA A 230 1.87 -14.22 -2.74
C ALA A 230 2.23 -15.50 -3.53
N ALA A 231 3.44 -15.58 -4.08
CA ALA A 231 3.93 -16.78 -4.76
C ALA A 231 4.07 -18.01 -3.82
N GLY A 232 4.24 -17.77 -2.52
CA GLY A 232 4.40 -18.82 -1.50
C GLY A 232 3.11 -19.58 -1.14
N LYS A 233 1.93 -19.10 -1.59
CA LYS A 233 0.60 -19.72 -1.34
C LYS A 233 0.26 -19.91 0.15
N ILE A 234 0.85 -19.08 1.01
CA ILE A 234 0.58 -19.02 2.45
C ILE A 234 -0.42 -17.88 2.69
N PHE A 235 -1.37 -18.07 3.62
CA PHE A 235 -2.24 -16.97 4.04
C PHE A 235 -1.43 -16.04 4.93
N LEU A 236 -1.29 -14.78 4.52
CA LEU A 236 -0.44 -13.81 5.20
C LEU A 236 -1.29 -12.65 5.70
N VAL A 237 -1.03 -12.26 6.95
CA VAL A 237 -1.61 -11.10 7.59
C VAL A 237 -0.47 -10.15 7.90
N TYR A 238 -0.55 -8.93 7.39
CA TYR A 238 0.40 -7.87 7.72
C TYR A 238 -0.17 -7.02 8.83
N CYS A 239 0.61 -6.86 9.89
CA CYS A 239 0.26 -6.05 11.03
C CYS A 239 1.24 -4.91 11.18
N ASP A 240 0.73 -3.72 11.49
CA ASP A 240 1.54 -2.67 12.07
C ASP A 240 1.61 -2.90 13.57
N ILE A 241 2.82 -2.94 14.11
CA ILE A 241 3.08 -3.03 15.54
C ILE A 241 3.57 -1.70 16.07
N THR A 242 2.98 -1.26 17.16
CA THR A 242 3.32 -0.02 17.84
C THR A 242 3.57 -0.28 19.31
N ARG A 243 4.62 0.33 19.85
CA ARG A 243 4.88 0.33 21.29
C ARG A 243 4.60 1.71 21.87
N PRO A 244 3.48 1.90 22.59
CA PRO A 244 3.12 3.20 23.15
C PRO A 244 4.23 3.77 24.06
N ALA A 245 4.91 2.91 24.81
CA ALA A 245 5.96 3.31 25.75
C ALA A 245 7.23 3.88 25.08
N ALA A 246 7.59 3.39 23.89
CA ALA A 246 8.83 3.77 23.20
C ALA A 246 8.59 4.63 21.92
N LYS A 247 7.32 4.82 21.51
CA LYS A 247 6.93 5.41 20.22
C LYS A 247 7.60 4.77 19.01
N GLU A 248 7.97 3.50 19.13
CA GLU A 248 8.51 2.71 18.05
C GLU A 248 7.37 2.12 17.22
N LYS A 249 7.52 2.15 15.89
CA LYS A 249 6.58 1.55 14.95
C LYS A 249 7.36 0.64 14.00
N GLN A 250 6.85 -0.57 13.82
CA GLN A 250 7.40 -1.55 12.89
C GLN A 250 6.24 -2.27 12.19
N SER A 251 6.52 -2.95 11.08
CA SER A 251 5.54 -3.78 10.39
C SER A 251 6.02 -5.22 10.38
N ILE A 252 5.09 -6.14 10.59
CA ILE A 252 5.36 -7.58 10.62
C ILE A 252 4.45 -8.31 9.65
N GLY A 253 4.97 -9.38 9.06
CA GLY A 253 4.22 -10.34 8.27
C GLY A 253 3.98 -11.60 9.09
N VAL A 254 2.72 -12.00 9.22
CA VAL A 254 2.31 -13.16 10.02
C VAL A 254 1.72 -14.22 9.11
N ALA A 255 2.28 -15.42 9.18
CA ALA A 255 1.81 -16.56 8.41
C ALA A 255 0.75 -17.35 9.18
N VAL A 256 -0.48 -17.35 8.66
CA VAL A 256 -1.59 -18.17 9.16
C VAL A 256 -1.56 -19.50 8.44
N THR A 257 -1.17 -20.55 9.15
CA THR A 257 -0.92 -21.85 8.54
C THR A 257 -1.93 -22.92 8.92
N ALA A 258 -2.71 -22.70 9.99
CA ALA A 258 -3.82 -23.55 10.40
C ALA A 258 -5.02 -22.75 10.95
N GLY A 259 -6.19 -23.38 11.05
CA GLY A 259 -7.43 -22.76 11.55
C GLY A 259 -8.35 -22.24 10.44
N PHE A 260 -9.05 -21.14 10.73
CA PHE A 260 -10.03 -20.47 9.86
C PHE A 260 -9.62 -19.02 9.59
N ALA A 261 -9.70 -18.57 8.34
CA ALA A 261 -9.36 -17.20 7.96
C ALA A 261 -10.48 -16.19 8.22
N GLY A 262 -11.74 -16.64 8.28
CA GLY A 262 -12.92 -15.74 8.32
C GLY A 262 -13.01 -14.78 9.52
N SER A 263 -12.27 -15.04 10.61
CA SER A 263 -12.21 -14.16 11.79
C SER A 263 -11.11 -13.11 11.74
N LEU A 264 -10.34 -13.06 10.64
CA LEU A 264 -9.25 -12.11 10.43
C LEU A 264 -9.68 -11.08 9.39
N TRP A 265 -9.86 -9.83 9.84
CA TRP A 265 -10.21 -8.69 8.98
C TRP A 265 -9.28 -7.50 9.28
N VAL A 266 -9.13 -6.63 8.29
CA VAL A 266 -8.32 -5.40 8.42
C VAL A 266 -8.88 -4.53 9.55
N GLY A 267 -7.99 -4.03 10.41
CA GLY A 267 -8.34 -3.26 11.61
C GLY A 267 -8.59 -4.09 12.87
N ARG A 268 -8.44 -5.42 12.83
CA ARG A 268 -8.46 -6.25 14.05
C ARG A 268 -7.18 -6.05 14.85
N ASN A 269 -7.33 -5.90 16.15
CA ASN A 269 -6.22 -5.74 17.08
C ASN A 269 -5.73 -7.09 17.61
N GLY A 270 -4.44 -7.16 17.94
CA GLY A 270 -3.78 -8.30 18.56
C GLY A 270 -2.61 -7.84 19.41
N LEU A 271 -1.99 -8.79 20.12
CA LEU A 271 -0.86 -8.55 21.00
C LEU A 271 0.36 -9.31 20.49
N PHE A 272 1.42 -8.59 20.16
CA PHE A 272 2.66 -9.17 19.65
C PHE A 272 3.74 -9.16 20.74
N TYR A 273 4.42 -10.28 20.90
CA TYR A 273 5.59 -10.41 21.76
C TYR A 273 6.84 -10.62 20.92
N ASP A 274 7.79 -9.71 21.06
CA ASP A 274 9.11 -9.80 20.43
C ASP A 274 9.95 -10.93 21.09
N ARG A 275 11.08 -11.27 20.50
CA ARG A 275 12.05 -12.26 21.03
C ARG A 275 12.56 -11.90 22.42
N ASP A 276 12.62 -10.61 22.73
CA ASP A 276 13.01 -10.11 24.04
C ASP A 276 11.88 -10.15 25.07
N GLY A 277 10.71 -10.72 24.72
CA GLY A 277 9.53 -10.79 25.59
C GLY A 277 8.80 -9.47 25.78
N ARG A 278 9.10 -8.46 24.96
CA ARG A 278 8.45 -7.14 25.00
C ARG A 278 7.12 -7.17 24.28
N ASP A 279 6.14 -6.49 24.85
CA ASP A 279 4.78 -6.36 24.35
C ASP A 279 4.63 -5.20 23.34
N TRP A 280 3.85 -5.47 22.30
CA TRP A 280 3.54 -4.55 21.21
C TRP A 280 2.07 -4.68 20.83
N ASP A 281 1.42 -3.55 20.60
CA ASP A 281 0.06 -3.51 20.08
C ASP A 281 0.13 -3.76 18.57
N ALA A 282 -0.58 -4.76 18.08
CA ALA A 282 -0.62 -5.13 16.67
C ALA A 282 -1.97 -4.82 16.05
N VAL A 283 -2.01 -4.21 14.86
CA VAL A 283 -3.24 -3.96 14.11
C VAL A 283 -3.08 -4.49 12.69
N ILE A 284 -4.04 -5.30 12.21
CA ILE A 284 -4.02 -5.80 10.83
C ILE A 284 -4.21 -4.65 9.84
N VAL A 285 -3.27 -4.48 8.91
CA VAL A 285 -3.34 -3.46 7.85
C VAL A 285 -3.70 -4.09 6.50
N ARG A 286 -3.19 -5.28 6.21
CA ARG A 286 -3.37 -5.93 4.91
C ARG A 286 -3.42 -7.44 5.04
N ILE A 287 -4.22 -8.09 4.19
CA ILE A 287 -4.34 -9.54 4.13
C ILE A 287 -4.05 -10.02 2.71
N VAL A 288 -3.29 -11.11 2.59
CA VAL A 288 -3.08 -11.84 1.35
C VAL A 288 -3.75 -13.19 1.48
N GLU A 289 -4.83 -13.38 0.73
CA GLU A 289 -5.67 -14.55 0.84
C GLU A 289 -5.05 -15.78 0.17
N SER A 290 -5.04 -16.89 0.88
CA SER A 290 -4.70 -18.23 0.40
C SER A 290 -5.43 -19.27 1.27
N PRO A 291 -5.75 -20.46 0.77
CA PRO A 291 -6.51 -21.43 1.55
C PRO A 291 -5.74 -21.83 2.83
N VAL A 292 -6.39 -21.75 3.99
CA VAL A 292 -5.80 -22.11 5.30
C VAL A 292 -6.05 -23.59 5.60
N SER A 293 -7.27 -24.08 5.39
CA SER A 293 -7.67 -25.47 5.65
C SER A 293 -8.57 -26.06 4.56
N LEU A 294 -8.58 -27.40 4.44
CA LEU A 294 -9.48 -28.10 3.51
C LEU A 294 -10.95 -27.96 3.90
N LYS A 295 -11.25 -27.91 5.21
CA LYS A 295 -12.61 -27.72 5.72
C LYS A 295 -13.18 -26.37 5.30
N GLU A 296 -12.37 -25.32 5.41
CA GLU A 296 -12.75 -23.99 4.93
C GLU A 296 -12.94 -23.94 3.42
N ALA A 297 -12.06 -24.61 2.66
CA ALA A 297 -12.18 -24.69 1.20
C ALA A 297 -13.47 -25.37 0.75
N PHE A 298 -13.92 -26.42 1.46
CA PHE A 298 -15.18 -27.13 1.19
C PHE A 298 -16.40 -26.21 1.34
N TRP A 299 -16.44 -25.39 2.38
CA TRP A 299 -17.56 -24.48 2.65
C TRP A 299 -17.48 -23.14 1.91
N SER A 300 -16.30 -22.77 1.39
CA SER A 300 -16.09 -21.47 0.75
C SER A 300 -17.05 -21.15 -0.41
N PRO A 301 -17.44 -22.08 -1.30
CA PRO A 301 -18.38 -21.77 -2.38
C PRO A 301 -19.79 -21.48 -1.85
N TRP A 302 -20.22 -22.22 -0.83
CA TRP A 302 -21.51 -22.05 -0.18
C TRP A 302 -21.60 -20.72 0.57
N ILE A 303 -20.53 -20.34 1.26
CA ILE A 303 -20.44 -19.03 1.91
C ILE A 303 -20.57 -17.93 0.85
N LYS A 304 -19.85 -18.01 -0.27
CA LYS A 304 -19.95 -17.03 -1.36
C LYS A 304 -21.34 -16.94 -1.98
N ILE A 305 -22.01 -18.08 -2.19
CA ILE A 305 -23.40 -18.11 -2.66
C ILE A 305 -24.31 -17.42 -1.65
N SER A 306 -24.14 -17.71 -0.35
CA SER A 306 -24.96 -17.08 0.70
C SER A 306 -24.74 -15.56 0.79
N THR A 307 -23.51 -15.07 0.62
CA THR A 307 -23.22 -13.63 0.60
C THR A 307 -23.81 -12.97 -0.63
N MET A 308 -23.74 -13.61 -1.81
CA MET A 308 -24.39 -13.08 -3.02
C MET A 308 -25.90 -12.97 -2.87
N ILE A 309 -26.56 -13.98 -2.29
CA ILE A 309 -27.99 -13.94 -2.00
C ILE A 309 -28.30 -12.83 -0.98
N GLY A 310 -27.51 -12.73 0.09
CA GLY A 310 -27.64 -11.65 1.07
C GLY A 310 -27.50 -10.26 0.46
N ASP A 311 -26.54 -10.07 -0.45
CA ASP A 311 -26.33 -8.79 -1.16
C ASP A 311 -27.46 -8.47 -2.13
N GLN A 312 -28.04 -9.46 -2.80
CA GLN A 312 -29.24 -9.27 -3.62
C GLN A 312 -30.45 -8.86 -2.76
N ILE A 313 -30.65 -9.52 -1.61
CA ILE A 313 -31.71 -9.14 -0.66
C ILE A 313 -31.47 -7.72 -0.12
N ARG A 314 -30.24 -7.39 0.25
CA ARG A 314 -29.87 -6.03 0.70
C ARG A 314 -30.15 -4.99 -0.37
N LYS A 315 -29.71 -5.22 -1.62
CA LYS A 315 -30.00 -4.32 -2.75
C LYS A 315 -31.51 -4.13 -2.97
N LEU A 316 -32.31 -5.17 -2.78
CA LEU A 316 -33.76 -5.09 -2.84
C LEU A 316 -34.35 -4.30 -1.65
N LEU A 317 -33.81 -4.45 -0.44
CA LEU A 317 -34.24 -3.70 0.74
C LEU A 317 -33.84 -2.22 0.67
N THR A 318 -32.65 -1.91 0.15
CA THR A 318 -32.18 -0.53 -0.04
C THR A 318 -32.99 0.17 -1.13
N SER A 319 -33.27 -0.49 -2.26
CA SER A 319 -34.13 0.09 -3.30
C SER A 319 -35.58 0.29 -2.81
N ARG A 320 -36.06 -0.52 -1.85
CA ARG A 320 -37.33 -0.30 -1.15
C ARG A 320 -37.29 0.91 -0.23
N GLN A 321 -36.21 1.09 0.54
CA GLN A 321 -36.03 2.28 1.37
C GLN A 321 -35.94 3.54 0.52
N ASP A 322 -35.21 3.52 -0.58
CA ASP A 322 -35.11 4.68 -1.50
C ASP A 322 -36.44 4.98 -2.21
N ALA A 323 -37.19 3.95 -2.63
CA ALA A 323 -38.53 4.11 -3.20
C ALA A 323 -39.54 4.64 -2.17
N MET A 324 -39.43 4.23 -0.90
CA MET A 324 -40.30 4.70 0.18
C MET A 324 -39.94 6.12 0.62
N LEU A 325 -38.64 6.46 0.70
CA LEU A 325 -38.16 7.81 0.99
C LEU A 325 -38.51 8.80 -0.14
N SER A 326 -38.42 8.38 -1.41
CA SER A 326 -38.84 9.22 -2.53
C SER A 326 -40.37 9.40 -2.63
N ALA A 327 -41.16 8.40 -2.23
CA ALA A 327 -42.61 8.55 -2.08
C ALA A 327 -42.98 9.50 -0.92
N THR A 328 -42.21 9.46 0.17
CA THR A 328 -42.41 10.34 1.34
C THR A 328 -41.96 11.78 1.04
N ALA A 329 -40.85 11.96 0.30
CA ALA A 329 -40.38 13.28 -0.15
C ALA A 329 -41.40 13.96 -1.09
N LYS A 330 -42.03 13.20 -2.01
CA LYS A 330 -43.14 13.70 -2.84
C LYS A 330 -44.40 14.05 -2.05
N GLN A 331 -44.59 13.46 -0.87
CA GLN A 331 -45.67 13.80 0.05
C GLN A 331 -45.35 15.04 0.88
N ILE A 332 -44.08 15.27 1.21
CA ILE A 332 -43.61 16.46 1.94
C ILE A 332 -43.63 17.71 1.02
N ASP A 333 -43.26 17.58 -0.25
CA ASP A 333 -43.41 18.67 -1.25
C ASP A 333 -44.88 19.05 -1.53
N ALA A 334 -45.83 18.16 -1.25
CA ALA A 334 -47.26 18.44 -1.35
C ALA A 334 -47.86 19.11 -0.09
N THR A 335 -47.08 19.26 0.99
CA THR A 335 -47.57 19.74 2.29
C THR A 335 -46.87 21.04 2.75
N SER A 336 -46.57 21.94 1.82
CA SER A 336 -46.10 23.30 2.13
C SER A 336 -47.10 24.41 1.76
N ALA A 337 -48.40 24.10 1.78
CA ALA A 337 -49.46 25.12 1.76
C ALA A 337 -50.46 24.85 2.88
N THR A 338 -50.72 25.89 3.67
CA THR A 338 -51.72 26.05 4.75
C THR A 338 -51.40 25.40 6.10
N VAL A 339 -50.83 26.23 6.98
CA VAL A 339 -50.90 26.09 8.44
C VAL A 339 -52.15 26.85 8.89
N GLU A 340 -53.13 26.16 9.46
CA GLU A 340 -54.08 26.74 10.42
C GLU A 340 -54.35 25.76 11.57
N ALA A 341 -54.50 26.34 12.75
CA ALA A 341 -54.43 25.70 14.05
C ALA A 341 -55.73 25.01 14.47
N GLY A 342 -55.57 23.90 15.22
CA GLY A 342 -56.53 23.49 16.25
C GLY A 342 -57.64 22.54 15.82
N ALA A 343 -57.33 21.24 15.81
CA ALA A 343 -58.17 20.12 16.29
C ALA A 343 -57.50 18.82 15.87
N VAL A 344 -57.47 17.82 16.75
CA VAL A 344 -56.96 16.48 16.44
C VAL A 344 -58.09 15.67 15.78
N PRO A 345 -57.95 15.18 14.53
CA PRO A 345 -58.80 14.11 14.03
C PRO A 345 -58.02 12.78 14.00
N ALA A 346 -58.70 11.72 14.41
CA ALA A 346 -58.19 10.36 14.34
C ALA A 346 -57.83 9.97 12.89
N VAL A 347 -56.57 9.58 12.66
CA VAL A 347 -56.07 9.10 11.38
C VAL A 347 -56.65 7.70 11.10
N LYS A 348 -57.59 7.61 10.16
CA LYS A 348 -57.88 6.34 9.45
C LYS A 348 -56.64 5.96 8.63
N PRO A 349 -56.27 4.67 8.54
CA PRO A 349 -55.11 4.24 7.77
C PRO A 349 -55.28 4.65 6.30
N PRO A 350 -54.26 5.25 5.65
CA PRO A 350 -54.37 5.68 4.28
C PRO A 350 -54.58 4.46 3.38
N ARG A 351 -55.54 4.58 2.44
CA ARG A 351 -55.66 3.63 1.33
C ARG A 351 -54.38 3.74 0.50
N MET A 352 -53.52 2.74 0.67
CA MET A 352 -52.28 2.58 -0.07
C MET A 352 -52.63 2.36 -1.55
N GLU A 353 -52.20 3.27 -2.42
CA GLU A 353 -52.43 3.18 -3.86
C GLU A 353 -51.87 1.86 -4.42
N GLY A 354 -52.72 1.14 -5.17
CA GLY A 354 -52.44 -0.21 -5.66
C GLY A 354 -51.21 -0.33 -6.56
N ALA A 355 -50.67 0.77 -7.11
CA ALA A 355 -49.49 0.75 -7.99
C ALA A 355 -48.15 0.59 -7.24
N ALA A 356 -48.01 1.23 -6.07
CA ALA A 356 -46.83 1.05 -5.21
C ALA A 356 -46.84 -0.33 -4.53
N LEU A 357 -48.02 -0.86 -4.25
CA LEU A 357 -48.21 -2.20 -3.70
C LEU A 357 -48.04 -3.28 -4.79
N ALA A 358 -48.54 -3.07 -6.01
CA ALA A 358 -48.39 -4.01 -7.13
C ALA A 358 -46.94 -4.14 -7.61
N SER A 359 -46.17 -3.06 -7.65
CA SER A 359 -44.73 -3.11 -7.95
C SER A 359 -43.93 -3.78 -6.83
N SER A 360 -44.34 -3.62 -5.57
CA SER A 360 -43.73 -4.31 -4.43
C SER A 360 -44.06 -5.82 -4.38
N VAL A 361 -45.26 -6.22 -4.79
CA VAL A 361 -45.66 -7.63 -4.88
C VAL A 361 -45.07 -8.28 -6.14
N ALA A 362 -44.93 -7.55 -7.25
CA ALA A 362 -44.29 -8.05 -8.46
C ALA A 362 -42.78 -8.28 -8.27
N ALA A 363 -42.05 -7.37 -7.59
CA ALA A 363 -40.62 -7.57 -7.35
C ALA A 363 -40.32 -8.67 -6.30
N ILE A 364 -41.15 -8.81 -5.26
CA ILE A 364 -41.11 -9.99 -4.37
C ILE A 364 -41.48 -11.24 -5.17
N GLY A 365 -42.49 -11.17 -6.03
CA GLY A 365 -42.94 -12.24 -6.90
C GLY A 365 -41.88 -12.68 -7.92
N ILE A 366 -41.00 -11.78 -8.37
CA ILE A 366 -39.89 -12.12 -9.28
C ILE A 366 -38.71 -12.72 -8.52
N ALA A 367 -38.37 -12.24 -7.32
CA ALA A 367 -37.29 -12.83 -6.51
C ALA A 367 -37.68 -14.18 -5.90
N VAL A 368 -38.89 -14.26 -5.32
CA VAL A 368 -39.52 -15.51 -4.88
C VAL A 368 -39.84 -16.40 -6.08
N GLY A 369 -40.11 -15.82 -7.26
CA GLY A 369 -40.29 -16.55 -8.50
C GLY A 369 -38.97 -17.13 -9.04
N LEU A 370 -37.83 -16.45 -8.89
CA LEU A 370 -36.51 -16.96 -9.27
C LEU A 370 -36.03 -18.08 -8.33
N VAL A 371 -36.20 -17.90 -7.02
CA VAL A 371 -35.93 -18.98 -6.06
C VAL A 371 -36.95 -20.12 -6.22
N GLY A 372 -38.22 -19.80 -6.42
CA GLY A 372 -39.32 -20.74 -6.61
C GLY A 372 -39.25 -21.52 -7.93
N SER A 373 -38.71 -20.93 -9.00
CA SER A 373 -38.43 -21.59 -10.29
C SER A 373 -37.15 -22.40 -10.26
N ALA A 374 -36.11 -21.97 -9.53
CA ALA A 374 -34.92 -22.78 -9.30
C ALA A 374 -35.26 -24.02 -8.46
N VAL A 375 -36.02 -23.85 -7.38
CA VAL A 375 -36.53 -24.96 -6.55
C VAL A 375 -37.56 -25.78 -7.33
N GLY A 376 -38.45 -25.14 -8.09
CA GLY A 376 -39.45 -25.81 -8.94
C GLY A 376 -38.83 -26.65 -10.05
N GLY A 377 -37.76 -26.15 -10.69
CA GLY A 377 -36.98 -26.88 -11.70
C GLY A 377 -36.17 -28.03 -11.10
N LEU A 378 -35.64 -27.88 -9.88
CA LEU A 378 -35.03 -29.00 -9.15
C LEU A 378 -36.07 -30.07 -8.81
N VAL A 379 -37.26 -29.65 -8.36
CA VAL A 379 -38.36 -30.57 -8.01
C VAL A 379 -38.92 -31.28 -9.25
N SER A 380 -39.05 -30.60 -10.40
CA SER A 380 -39.53 -31.24 -11.64
C SER A 380 -38.48 -32.16 -12.28
N ALA A 381 -37.19 -31.88 -12.10
CA ALA A 381 -36.12 -32.78 -12.53
C ALA A 381 -36.06 -34.06 -11.67
N VAL A 382 -36.55 -33.99 -10.42
CA VAL A 382 -36.52 -35.08 -9.45
C VAL A 382 -37.84 -35.88 -9.41
N SER A 383 -38.96 -35.31 -9.86
CA SER A 383 -40.30 -35.92 -9.80
C SER A 383 -40.49 -37.22 -10.58
N GLY A 384 -39.52 -37.62 -11.42
CA GLY A 384 -39.52 -38.90 -12.13
C GLY A 384 -38.49 -39.93 -11.66
N MET A 385 -37.68 -39.63 -10.63
CA MET A 385 -36.56 -40.48 -10.22
C MET A 385 -36.84 -41.25 -8.92
N PRO A 386 -36.35 -42.50 -8.74
CA PRO A 386 -36.43 -43.16 -7.46
C PRO A 386 -35.63 -42.41 -6.36
N PRO A 387 -36.08 -42.42 -5.10
CA PRO A 387 -35.54 -41.58 -4.01
C PRO A 387 -34.02 -41.68 -3.79
N TRP A 388 -33.42 -42.84 -4.04
CA TRP A 388 -31.97 -43.01 -3.93
C TRP A 388 -31.19 -42.21 -5.00
N ARG A 389 -31.75 -42.06 -6.22
CA ARG A 389 -31.15 -41.24 -7.28
C ARG A 389 -31.26 -39.75 -6.97
N ALA A 390 -32.34 -39.33 -6.32
CA ALA A 390 -32.48 -37.96 -5.83
C ALA A 390 -31.45 -37.63 -4.75
N LEU A 391 -31.23 -38.53 -3.79
CA LEU A 391 -30.19 -38.39 -2.76
C LEU A 391 -28.79 -38.33 -3.40
N LEU A 392 -28.51 -39.19 -4.38
CA LEU A 392 -27.25 -39.13 -5.13
C LEU A 392 -27.10 -37.86 -5.97
N GLY A 393 -28.20 -37.33 -6.52
CA GLY A 393 -28.19 -36.07 -7.25
C GLY A 393 -27.81 -34.89 -6.35
N VAL A 394 -28.37 -34.82 -5.14
CA VAL A 394 -27.99 -33.82 -4.14
C VAL A 394 -26.52 -33.98 -3.76
N LEU A 395 -26.06 -35.21 -3.47
CA LEU A 395 -24.65 -35.48 -3.17
C LEU A 395 -23.73 -35.08 -4.34
N ALA A 396 -24.13 -35.35 -5.58
CA ALA A 396 -23.39 -35.00 -6.78
C ALA A 396 -23.29 -33.48 -6.97
N ILE A 397 -24.35 -32.72 -6.67
CA ILE A 397 -24.31 -31.25 -6.67
C ILE A 397 -23.33 -30.74 -5.61
N PHE A 398 -23.40 -31.28 -4.38
CA PHE A 398 -22.45 -30.92 -3.32
C PHE A 398 -21.01 -31.21 -3.74
N LEU A 399 -20.74 -32.37 -4.36
CA LEU A 399 -19.41 -32.73 -4.84
C LEU A 399 -18.96 -31.88 -6.03
N ALA A 400 -19.86 -31.54 -6.95
CA ALA A 400 -19.54 -30.71 -8.12
C ALA A 400 -19.22 -29.26 -7.73
N VAL A 401 -19.92 -28.70 -6.73
CA VAL A 401 -19.69 -27.33 -6.25
C VAL A 401 -18.45 -27.26 -5.33
N SER A 402 -18.32 -28.20 -4.39
CA SER A 402 -17.24 -28.16 -3.39
C SER A 402 -15.95 -28.87 -3.82
N GLY A 403 -16.05 -29.93 -4.63
CA GLY A 403 -14.94 -30.80 -5.04
C GLY A 403 -13.79 -30.05 -5.71
N PRO A 404 -14.03 -29.24 -6.76
CA PRO A 404 -12.96 -28.45 -7.39
C PRO A 404 -12.23 -27.52 -6.42
N SER A 405 -12.96 -26.92 -5.48
CA SER A 405 -12.39 -26.02 -4.47
C SER A 405 -11.49 -26.75 -3.47
N VAL A 406 -11.91 -27.94 -3.03
CA VAL A 406 -11.11 -28.80 -2.14
C VAL A 406 -9.86 -29.31 -2.85
N VAL A 407 -9.97 -29.74 -4.11
CA VAL A 407 -8.82 -30.20 -4.92
C VAL A 407 -7.81 -29.07 -5.12
N LEU A 408 -8.28 -27.87 -5.49
CA LEU A 408 -7.40 -26.71 -5.65
C LEU A 408 -6.74 -26.32 -4.32
N ALA A 409 -7.49 -26.33 -3.22
CA ALA A 409 -6.93 -26.08 -1.90
C ALA A 409 -5.89 -27.13 -1.52
N TRP A 410 -6.14 -28.41 -1.79
CA TRP A 410 -5.18 -29.49 -1.52
C TRP A 410 -3.85 -29.26 -2.24
N PHE A 411 -3.88 -28.91 -3.53
CA PHE A 411 -2.66 -28.57 -4.28
C PHE A 411 -1.96 -27.32 -3.72
N LYS A 412 -2.72 -26.26 -3.39
CA LYS A 412 -2.14 -25.03 -2.83
C LYS A 412 -1.51 -25.27 -1.46
N LEU A 413 -2.17 -26.01 -0.59
CA LEU A 413 -1.70 -26.36 0.76
C LEU A 413 -0.41 -27.19 0.71
N ARG A 414 -0.32 -28.16 -0.21
CA ARG A 414 0.88 -29.01 -0.37
C ARG A 414 2.03 -28.29 -1.07
N ALA A 415 1.73 -27.23 -1.81
CA ALA A 415 2.69 -26.38 -2.49
C ALA A 415 3.05 -25.10 -1.71
N ARG A 416 2.72 -25.02 -0.42
CA ARG A 416 3.13 -23.90 0.45
C ARG A 416 4.64 -23.85 0.54
N ASP A 417 5.21 -22.68 0.26
CA ASP A 417 6.64 -22.44 0.21
C ASP A 417 6.99 -21.17 1.00
N LEU A 418 7.92 -21.28 1.94
CA LEU A 418 8.44 -20.18 2.73
C LEU A 418 9.47 -19.34 1.96
N GLY A 419 10.10 -19.90 0.91
CA GLY A 419 11.15 -19.23 0.13
C GLY A 419 10.77 -17.82 -0.35
N PRO A 420 9.63 -17.64 -1.04
CA PRO A 420 9.16 -16.31 -1.47
C PRO A 420 8.92 -15.33 -0.31
N LEU A 421 8.52 -15.81 0.86
CA LEU A 421 8.34 -14.98 2.05
C LEU A 421 9.68 -14.45 2.55
N LEU A 422 10.69 -15.32 2.65
CA LEU A 422 12.03 -14.91 3.10
C LEU A 422 12.74 -14.03 2.08
N ASN A 423 12.58 -14.31 0.78
CA ASN A 423 13.09 -13.45 -0.29
C ASN A 423 12.50 -12.04 -0.21
N ALA A 424 11.22 -11.92 0.12
CA ALA A 424 10.58 -10.64 0.34
C ALA A 424 11.11 -9.90 1.59
N CYS A 425 11.59 -10.63 2.60
CA CYS A 425 12.30 -10.07 3.77
C CYS A 425 13.75 -9.67 3.48
N GLY A 426 14.27 -9.91 2.27
CA GLY A 426 15.65 -9.61 1.88
C GLY A 426 16.64 -10.76 2.11
N TRP A 427 16.16 -11.96 2.42
CA TRP A 427 17.00 -13.16 2.44
C TRP A 427 17.26 -13.65 1.02
N ALA A 428 18.43 -14.21 0.73
CA ALA A 428 18.74 -14.77 -0.59
C ALA A 428 18.53 -16.29 -0.61
N VAL A 429 17.27 -16.73 -0.57
CA VAL A 429 16.91 -18.15 -0.50
C VAL A 429 16.52 -18.66 -1.89
N ASN A 430 17.33 -19.60 -2.40
CA ASN A 430 17.10 -20.23 -3.71
C ASN A 430 16.43 -21.61 -3.63
N SER A 431 16.31 -22.18 -2.43
CA SER A 431 15.69 -23.49 -2.21
C SER A 431 14.19 -23.35 -1.93
N ARG A 432 13.41 -24.39 -2.24
CA ARG A 432 11.99 -24.47 -1.88
C ARG A 432 11.87 -25.01 -0.46
N ILE A 433 11.30 -24.21 0.43
CA ILE A 433 11.14 -24.55 1.86
C ILE A 433 9.67 -24.85 2.10
N ARG A 434 9.32 -26.14 2.00
CA ARG A 434 7.91 -26.55 2.06
C ARG A 434 7.39 -26.57 3.47
N ILE A 435 6.16 -26.09 3.65
CA ILE A 435 5.42 -26.22 4.90
C ILE A 435 4.40 -27.35 4.77
N THR A 436 4.60 -28.42 5.54
CA THR A 436 3.65 -29.54 5.60
C THR A 436 2.45 -29.20 6.48
N PHE A 437 1.36 -29.97 6.37
CA PHE A 437 0.16 -29.76 7.18
C PHE A 437 0.44 -29.88 8.69
N ARG A 438 1.25 -30.86 9.09
CA ARG A 438 1.67 -31.07 10.49
C ARG A 438 2.49 -29.89 10.99
N LEU A 439 3.47 -29.45 10.21
CA LEU A 439 4.30 -28.31 10.55
C LEU A 439 3.46 -27.02 10.66
N GLY A 440 2.50 -26.79 9.75
CA GLY A 440 1.58 -25.66 9.84
C GLY A 440 0.74 -25.64 11.12
N HIS A 441 0.32 -26.80 11.64
CA HIS A 441 -0.38 -26.84 12.93
C HIS A 441 0.53 -26.47 14.12
N ALA A 442 1.85 -26.62 13.97
CA ALA A 442 2.79 -26.20 15.00
C ALA A 442 2.89 -24.67 15.11
N PHE A 443 2.83 -23.96 13.97
CA PHE A 443 2.95 -22.50 13.90
C PHE A 443 1.65 -21.73 14.18
N THR A 444 0.49 -22.36 14.07
CA THR A 444 -0.79 -21.73 14.41
C THR A 444 -1.59 -22.63 15.34
N ARG A 445 -1.70 -22.22 16.60
CA ARG A 445 -2.37 -23.01 17.65
C ARG A 445 -3.57 -22.23 18.20
N ALA A 446 -4.70 -22.91 18.37
CA ALA A 446 -5.84 -22.35 19.08
C ALA A 446 -5.64 -22.48 20.59
N ALA A 447 -6.12 -21.50 21.35
CA ALA A 447 -6.21 -21.60 22.80
C ALA A 447 -7.12 -22.79 23.14
N CYS A 448 -6.55 -23.77 23.83
CA CYS A 448 -7.30 -24.85 24.44
C CYS A 448 -7.08 -24.77 25.95
N PRO A 449 -8.14 -24.95 26.75
CA PRO A 449 -7.98 -25.00 28.18
C PRO A 449 -7.19 -26.28 28.55
N PRO A 450 -6.45 -26.29 29.67
CA PRO A 450 -5.64 -27.45 30.07
C PRO A 450 -6.48 -28.73 30.15
N PRO A 451 -5.92 -29.91 29.86
CA PRO A 451 -6.66 -31.15 29.99
C PRO A 451 -7.16 -31.34 31.42
N GLY A 452 -8.47 -31.56 31.59
CA GLY A 452 -9.12 -31.72 32.89
C GLY A 452 -9.59 -30.42 33.56
N SER A 453 -9.44 -29.26 32.92
CA SER A 453 -10.07 -28.04 33.43
C SER A 453 -11.56 -28.01 33.13
N GLU A 454 -12.37 -27.78 34.14
CA GLU A 454 -13.79 -27.49 34.02
C GLU A 454 -14.02 -25.99 34.32
N LEU A 455 -14.96 -25.37 33.62
CA LEU A 455 -15.37 -23.99 33.93
C LEU A 455 -16.25 -24.02 35.18
N GLU A 456 -15.69 -23.68 36.35
CA GLU A 456 -16.41 -23.72 37.65
C GLU A 456 -17.58 -22.72 37.71
N LEU A 457 -17.46 -21.58 37.04
CA LEU A 457 -18.55 -20.62 36.89
C LEU A 457 -19.41 -21.07 35.72
N GLY A 458 -20.60 -21.58 36.04
CA GLY A 458 -21.64 -21.82 35.05
C GLY A 458 -21.84 -20.54 34.21
N ASP A 459 -21.56 -20.63 32.92
CA ASP A 459 -21.69 -19.52 32.00
C ASP A 459 -23.13 -19.00 32.03
N ALA A 460 -23.32 -17.79 32.56
CA ALA A 460 -24.62 -17.14 32.70
C ALA A 460 -25.34 -16.98 31.34
N TYR A 461 -24.58 -17.04 30.24
CA TYR A 461 -25.05 -16.97 28.88
C TYR A 461 -24.66 -18.21 28.07
N ALA A 462 -24.58 -19.38 28.70
CA ALA A 462 -24.34 -20.65 28.00
C ALA A 462 -25.38 -20.81 26.87
N GLU A 463 -24.98 -20.52 25.63
CA GLU A 463 -25.85 -20.70 24.49
C GLU A 463 -26.08 -22.19 24.30
N SER A 464 -27.22 -22.68 24.79
CA SER A 464 -27.63 -24.04 24.53
C SER A 464 -28.00 -24.20 23.05
N HIS A 465 -27.00 -24.45 22.22
CA HIS A 465 -27.21 -24.69 20.80
C HIS A 465 -28.11 -25.92 20.54
N ARG A 466 -28.37 -26.76 21.56
CA ARG A 466 -29.33 -27.86 21.50
C ARG A 466 -30.67 -27.44 20.92
N GLY A 467 -31.27 -26.35 21.38
CA GLY A 467 -32.57 -25.88 20.88
C GLY A 467 -32.52 -25.52 19.39
N ARG A 468 -31.50 -24.75 19.00
CA ARG A 468 -31.27 -24.36 17.60
C ARG A 468 -30.96 -25.56 16.70
N HIS A 469 -30.14 -26.50 17.15
CA HIS A 469 -29.82 -27.71 16.41
C HIS A 469 -31.05 -28.60 16.25
N TRP A 470 -31.84 -28.79 17.32
CA TRP A 470 -33.11 -29.52 17.23
C TRP A 470 -34.11 -28.84 16.30
N MET A 471 -34.22 -27.52 16.35
CA MET A 471 -35.08 -26.76 15.44
C MET A 471 -34.61 -26.91 13.99
N LEU A 472 -33.31 -26.82 13.70
CA LEU A 472 -32.75 -27.04 12.37
C LEU A 472 -32.92 -28.48 11.89
N ILE A 473 -32.78 -29.47 12.77
CA ILE A 473 -33.04 -30.87 12.47
C ILE A 473 -34.52 -31.07 12.16
N LEU A 474 -35.43 -30.54 12.99
CA LEU A 474 -36.88 -30.62 12.76
C LEU A 474 -37.27 -29.92 11.46
N LEU A 475 -36.71 -28.75 11.17
CA LEU A 475 -36.94 -28.01 9.93
C LEU A 475 -36.40 -28.79 8.72
N GLY A 476 -35.22 -29.39 8.84
CA GLY A 476 -34.63 -30.23 7.80
C GLY A 476 -35.46 -31.49 7.55
N VAL A 477 -35.92 -32.15 8.61
CA VAL A 477 -36.81 -33.32 8.53
C VAL A 477 -38.15 -32.92 7.92
N ALA A 478 -38.76 -31.81 8.34
CA ALA A 478 -40.00 -31.30 7.78
C ALA A 478 -39.85 -30.95 6.29
N LEU A 479 -38.73 -30.35 5.89
CA LEU A 479 -38.43 -30.06 4.49
C LEU A 479 -38.27 -31.34 3.66
N VAL A 480 -37.57 -32.35 4.19
CA VAL A 480 -37.41 -33.66 3.54
C VAL A 480 -38.76 -34.38 3.41
N LEU A 481 -39.58 -34.37 4.47
CA LEU A 481 -40.93 -34.95 4.46
C LEU A 481 -41.84 -34.21 3.48
N TYR A 482 -41.77 -32.89 3.43
CA TYR A 482 -42.51 -32.07 2.48
C TYR A 482 -42.09 -32.35 1.03
N LEU A 483 -40.78 -32.49 0.76
CA LEU A 483 -40.27 -32.88 -0.55
C LEU A 483 -40.75 -34.29 -0.92
N TYR A 484 -40.65 -35.26 -0.01
CA TYR A 484 -41.13 -36.63 -0.25
C TYR A 484 -42.65 -36.70 -0.48
N TRP A 485 -43.42 -35.86 0.23
CA TRP A 485 -44.87 -35.74 0.05
C TRP A 485 -45.21 -35.13 -1.31
N ARG A 486 -44.54 -34.05 -1.70
CA ARG A 486 -44.71 -33.38 -3.00
C ARG A 486 -44.27 -34.23 -4.19
N LEU A 487 -43.36 -35.18 -3.98
CA LEU A 487 -42.88 -36.14 -4.98
C LEU A 487 -43.72 -37.44 -4.99
N ASP A 488 -44.84 -37.49 -4.28
CA ASP A 488 -45.79 -38.62 -4.17
C ASP A 488 -45.20 -39.93 -3.58
N TRP A 489 -43.94 -39.92 -3.13
CA TRP A 489 -43.26 -41.10 -2.58
C TRP A 489 -43.81 -41.50 -1.20
N LEU A 490 -44.40 -40.56 -0.48
CA LEU A 490 -45.00 -40.78 0.83
C LEU A 490 -46.46 -41.25 0.75
N ASN A 491 -47.11 -41.16 -0.43
CA ASN A 491 -48.52 -41.55 -0.64
C ASN A 491 -48.79 -43.05 -0.36
N ARG A 492 -47.78 -43.92 -0.49
CA ARG A 492 -47.92 -45.35 -0.15
C ARG A 492 -48.15 -45.61 1.35
N TRP A 493 -47.84 -44.63 2.20
CA TRP A 493 -47.86 -44.74 3.66
C TRP A 493 -48.81 -43.74 4.33
N LEU A 494 -49.43 -42.83 3.54
CA LEU A 494 -50.35 -41.80 4.02
C LEU A 494 -51.82 -42.20 3.79
N PRO A 495 -52.75 -41.80 4.67
CA PRO A 495 -54.18 -41.91 4.41
C PRO A 495 -54.58 -41.10 3.16
N ALA A 496 -55.59 -41.57 2.42
CA ALA A 496 -56.05 -40.95 1.16
C ALA A 496 -56.35 -39.44 1.25
N ALA A 497 -56.74 -38.95 2.43
CA ALA A 497 -57.01 -37.53 2.69
C ALA A 497 -55.75 -36.64 2.68
N TRP A 498 -54.55 -37.24 2.76
CA TRP A 498 -53.27 -36.55 2.85
C TRP A 498 -52.36 -36.88 1.65
N GLU A 499 -52.87 -37.52 0.58
CA GLU A 499 -52.11 -37.71 -0.65
C GLU A 499 -52.01 -36.37 -1.41
N HIS A 500 -50.81 -36.02 -1.91
CA HIS A 500 -50.61 -34.77 -2.68
C HIS A 500 -51.43 -34.80 -3.98
N GLN A 501 -51.49 -35.96 -4.65
CA GLN A 501 -52.52 -36.27 -5.63
C GLN A 501 -53.55 -37.18 -4.98
N ALA A 502 -54.70 -36.64 -4.58
CA ALA A 502 -55.83 -37.48 -4.17
C ALA A 502 -56.09 -38.50 -5.27
N ARG A 503 -55.99 -39.80 -4.97
CA ARG A 503 -56.53 -40.83 -5.86
C ARG A 503 -57.98 -40.45 -6.15
N ALA A 504 -58.25 -39.99 -7.37
CA ALA A 504 -59.61 -39.79 -7.82
C ALA A 504 -60.37 -41.08 -7.50
N ALA A 505 -61.37 -40.95 -6.63
CA ALA A 505 -62.02 -42.07 -5.99
C ALA A 505 -62.38 -43.13 -7.03
N ALA A 506 -61.74 -44.30 -6.94
CA ALA A 506 -62.22 -45.51 -7.58
C ALA A 506 -63.51 -45.93 -6.88
N ALA A 507 -64.62 -45.29 -7.25
CA ALA A 507 -65.96 -45.62 -6.78
C ALA A 507 -66.98 -45.31 -7.89
N SER A 508 -66.96 -46.13 -8.95
CA SER A 508 -68.09 -46.56 -9.80
C SER A 508 -67.46 -47.36 -10.95
N VAL A 509 -67.81 -48.58 -11.33
CA VAL A 509 -69.00 -49.44 -11.20
C VAL A 509 -68.51 -50.90 -11.18
N LYS A 510 -69.32 -51.79 -10.60
CA LYS A 510 -69.17 -53.26 -10.64
C LYS A 510 -68.99 -53.84 -12.04
#